data_AF-A0A938K784-F1
#
_entry.id   AF-A0A938K784-F1
#
_cell.length_a   1.000
_cell.length_b   1.000
_cell.length_c   1.000
_cell.angle_alpha   90.00
_cell.angle_beta   90.00
_cell.angle_gamma   90.00
#
_symmetry.space_group_name_H-M   'P 1'
#
loop_
_entity.id
_entity.type
_entity.pdbx_description
1 polymer ?
#
loop_
_entity_poly.entity_id
_entity_poly.type
_entity_poly.pdbx_seq_one_letter_code
_entity_poly.pdbx_strand_id
1 'polypeptide(L)' 'DASSTRHEELLFDRKQLQMVWKLRRVLSGLAADGNAAPGLELLIDRLKSFKTNDEFLSEIAKQPTA' A
#
# COMPACT_ATOMS: atom_id res chain seq x y z
N ASP A 1 7.54 -4.62 14.13
CA ASP A 1 6.28 -5.29 13.77
C ASP A 1 5.59 -4.59 12.62
N ALA A 2 5.16 -5.35 11.60
CA ALA A 2 4.39 -4.82 10.49
C ALA A 2 2.89 -5.04 10.73
N SER A 3 2.07 -4.03 10.49
CA SER A 3 0.61 -4.10 10.64
C SER A 3 0.00 -5.15 9.71
N SER A 4 -0.83 -6.04 10.24
CA SER A 4 -1.58 -7.05 9.47
C SER A 4 -2.86 -7.49 10.18
N THR A 5 -3.80 -8.04 9.42
CA THR A 5 -5.04 -8.65 9.94
C THR A 5 -5.11 -10.08 9.42
N ARG A 6 -5.37 -11.04 10.32
CA ARG A 6 -5.58 -12.44 9.91
C ARG A 6 -6.89 -12.57 9.13
N HIS A 7 -6.90 -13.40 8.11
CA HIS A 7 -8.06 -13.63 7.24
C HIS A 7 -8.62 -12.37 6.56
N GLU A 8 -7.73 -11.44 6.19
CA GLU A 8 -8.13 -10.20 5.50
C GLU A 8 -8.83 -10.44 4.15
N GLU A 9 -8.69 -11.63 3.55
CA GLU A 9 -9.43 -12.04 2.36
C GLU A 9 -10.95 -12.10 2.55
N LEU A 10 -11.42 -12.15 3.80
CA LEU A 10 -12.84 -12.10 4.14
C LEU A 10 -13.35 -10.66 4.30
N LEU A 11 -12.44 -9.68 4.43
CA LEU A 11 -12.76 -8.28 4.70
C LEU A 11 -12.66 -7.39 3.46
N PHE A 12 -11.90 -7.82 2.46
CA PHE A 12 -11.70 -7.08 1.22
C PHE A 12 -12.26 -7.84 0.03
N ASP A 13 -12.79 -7.09 -0.94
CA ASP A 13 -13.02 -7.63 -2.27
C ASP A 13 -11.71 -8.13 -2.88
N ARG A 14 -11.77 -9.22 -3.64
CA ARG A 14 -10.59 -9.87 -4.22
C ARG A 14 -9.69 -8.91 -5.00
N LYS A 15 -10.29 -7.96 -5.73
CA LYS A 15 -9.55 -6.93 -6.47
C LYS A 15 -8.82 -5.97 -5.54
N GLN A 16 -9.50 -5.44 -4.51
CA GLN A 16 -8.88 -4.55 -3.53
C GLN A 16 -7.76 -5.25 -2.76
N LEU A 17 -7.95 -6.50 -2.36
CA LEU A 17 -6.94 -7.29 -1.67
C LEU A 17 -5.62 -7.36 -2.45
N GLN A 18 -5.69 -7.61 -3.77
CA GLN A 18 -4.48 -7.63 -4.61
C GLN A 18 -3.78 -6.26 -4.67
N MET A 19 -4.55 -5.16 -4.69
CA MET A 19 -3.98 -3.81 -4.69
C MET A 19 -3.31 -3.47 -3.35
N VAL A 20 -3.93 -3.86 -2.23
CA VAL A 20 -3.37 -3.69 -0.88
C VAL A 20 -2.06 -4.49 -0.74
N TRP A 21 -2.03 -5.74 -1.20
CA TRP A 21 -0.79 -6.53 -1.18
C TRP A 21 0.31 -5.93 -2.05
N LYS A 22 -0.03 -5.34 -3.20
CA LYS A 22 0.94 -4.61 -4.02
C LYS A 22 1.48 -3.38 -3.30
N LEU A 23 0.61 -2.58 -2.68
CA LEU A 23 1.01 -1.44 -1.87
C LEU A 23 1.97 -1.84 -0.76
N ARG A 24 1.69 -2.94 -0.04
CA ARG A 24 2.60 -3.46 0.99
C ARG A 24 3.98 -3.79 0.44
N ARG A 25 4.05 -4.44 -0.73
CA ARG A 25 5.34 -4.74 -1.39
C ARG A 25 6.11 -3.48 -1.76
N VAL A 26 5.42 -2.47 -2.29
CA VAL A 26 6.03 -1.17 -2.61
C VAL A 26 6.60 -0.52 -1.33
N LEU A 27 5.83 -0.49 -0.25
CA LEU A 27 6.29 0.08 1.03
C LEU A 27 7.46 -0.70 1.64
N SER A 28 7.45 -2.04 1.52
CA SER A 28 8.57 -2.87 1.94
C SER A 28 9.84 -2.61 1.12
N GLY A 29 9.72 -2.36 -0.20
CA GLY A 29 10.86 -1.98 -1.04
C GLY A 29 11.45 -0.60 -0.70
N LEU A 30 10.65 0.30 -0.14
CA LEU A 30 11.09 1.62 0.32
C LEU A 30 11.65 1.62 1.75
N ALA A 31 11.46 0.55 2.51
CA ALA A 31 12.01 0.40 3.84
C ALA A 31 13.50 0.00 3.76
N ALA A 32 14.37 0.99 3.52
CA ALA A 32 15.81 0.81 3.58
C ALA A 32 16.29 0.62 5.02
N ASP A 33 17.23 -0.32 5.24
CA ASP A 33 17.92 -0.55 6.51
C ASP A 33 16.99 -0.78 7.73
N GLY A 34 15.79 -1.30 7.51
CA GLY A 34 14.79 -1.53 8.55
C GLY A 34 14.05 -0.27 9.02
N ASN A 35 14.28 0.89 8.38
CA ASN A 35 13.58 2.14 8.66
C ASN A 35 12.42 2.38 7.67
N ALA A 36 11.19 2.35 8.18
CA ALA A 36 9.99 2.59 7.39
C ALA A 36 9.59 4.07 7.27
N ALA A 37 10.24 5.00 7.98
CA ALA A 37 9.82 6.40 8.06
C ALA A 37 9.75 7.10 6.69
N PRO A 38 10.75 6.98 5.79
CA PRO A 38 10.70 7.64 4.48
C PRO A 38 9.56 7.10 3.59
N GLY A 39 9.32 5.78 3.64
CA GLY A 39 8.22 5.16 2.90
C GLY A 39 6.85 5.58 3.42
N LEU A 40 6.73 5.81 4.73
CA LEU A 40 5.50 6.28 5.36
C LEU A 40 5.20 7.75 5.02
N GLU A 41 6.20 8.63 5.01
CA GLU A 41 6.03 10.02 4.61
C GLU A 41 5.55 10.12 3.15
N LEU A 42 6.20 9.39 2.23
CA LEU A 42 5.79 9.32 0.83
C LEU A 42 4.34 8.80 0.68
N LEU A 43 3.97 7.78 1.47
CA LEU A 43 2.61 7.25 1.48
C LEU A 43 1.59 8.33 1.90
N ILE A 44 1.87 9.03 2.99
CA ILE A 44 0.99 10.08 3.51
C ILE A 44 0.81 11.19 2.47
N ASP A 45 1.88 11.64 1.84
CA ASP A 45 1.80 12.69 0.82
C ASP A 45 1.06 12.23 -0.43
N ARG A 46 1.22 10.96 -0.82
CA ARG A 46 0.46 10.41 -1.94
C ARG A 46 -1.03 10.29 -1.59
N LEU A 47 -1.38 9.83 -0.39
CA LEU A 47 -2.77 9.76 0.07
C LEU A 47 -3.47 11.12 0.03
N LYS A 48 -2.79 12.21 0.43
CA LYS A 48 -3.34 13.57 0.37
C LYS A 48 -3.68 14.03 -1.06
N SER A 49 -3.07 13.43 -2.09
CA SER A 49 -3.34 13.76 -3.49
C SER A 49 -4.59 13.08 -4.08
N PHE A 50 -5.23 12.16 -3.35
CA PHE A 50 -6.45 11.47 -3.78
C PHE A 50 -7.60 11.73 -2.82
N LYS A 51 -8.82 11.78 -3.37
CA LYS A 51 -10.02 11.99 -2.55
C LYS A 51 -10.48 10.69 -1.88
N THR A 52 -10.24 9.54 -2.53
CA THR A 52 -10.69 8.23 -2.05
C THR A 52 -9.59 7.18 -2.11
N ASN A 53 -9.71 6.16 -1.26
CA ASN A 53 -8.78 5.03 -1.25
C ASN A 53 -8.86 4.21 -2.55
N ASP A 54 -10.02 4.15 -3.21
CA ASP A 54 -10.18 3.42 -4.47
C ASP A 54 -9.40 4.07 -5.62
N GLU A 55 -9.43 5.41 -5.70
CA GLU A 55 -8.62 6.17 -6.65
C GLU A 55 -7.12 5.94 -6.41
N PHE A 56 -6.69 6.06 -5.15
CA PHE A 56 -5.31 5.84 -4.75
C PHE A 56 -4.83 4.40 -5.08
N LEU A 57 -5.58 3.38 -4.65
CA LEU A 57 -5.22 1.98 -4.87
C LEU A 57 -5.21 1.61 -6.36
N SER A 58 -6.13 2.18 -7.15
CA SER A 58 -6.15 2.00 -8.60
C SER A 58 -4.91 2.60 -9.26
N GLU A 59 -4.40 3.71 -8.75
CA GLU A 59 -3.16 4.32 -9.25
C GLU A 59 -1.92 3.49 -8.90
N ILE A 60 -1.83 3.01 -7.65
CA ILE A 60 -0.76 2.09 -7.23
C ILE A 60 -0.80 0.78 -8.03
N ALA A 61 -1.98 0.29 -8.40
CA ALA A 61 -2.13 -0.91 -9.21
C ALA A 61 -1.50 -0.77 -10.61
N LYS A 62 -1.46 0.44 -11.18
CA LYS A 62 -0.86 0.70 -12.50
C LYS A 62 0.67 0.77 -12.47
N GLN A 63 1.26 1.17 -11.34
CA GLN A 63 2.71 1.34 -11.26
C GLN A 63 3.43 -0.02 -11.33
N PRO A 64 4.52 -0.17 -12.09
CA PRO A 64 5.29 -1.42 -12.09
C PRO A 64 5.78 -1.73 -10.67
N THR A 65 5.63 -2.98 -10.24
CA THR A 65 6.35 -3.43 -9.03
C THR A 65 7.80 -3.61 -9.47
N ALA A 66 8.69 -2.72 -9.04
CA ALA A 66 10.13 -2.83 -9.25
C ALA A 66 10.67 -4.10 -8.58
#